data_AF-A0A4U3M2K4-F1
#
_entry.id   AF-A0A4U3M2K4-F1
#
_cell.length_a   1.000
_cell.length_b   1.000
_cell.length_c   1.000
_cell.angle_alpha   90.00
_cell.angle_beta   90.00
_cell.angle_gamma   90.00
#
_symmetry.space_group_name_H-M   'P 1'
#
loop_
_entity.id
_entity.type
_entity.pdbx_description
1 polymer ?
#
loop_
_entity_poly.entity_id
_entity_poly.type
_entity_poly.pdbx_seq_one_letter_code
_entity_poly.pdbx_strand_id
1 'polypeptide(L)'
;MWSPNARDVGGLPTRYGVPTRARALLRSECIDAAGLAEFEAVGAGLVLDLRSDWELRQPHPLAGDLVYQRIPWIDPAAEATRDPAAEPRLVDVYRNSLTRNAAHVRRIFTAIAEAPADRPVVVHCKAGKDRTGLTVAVLLDLVGVPRSDIAADYAISETNLGLQDAPAFSRSHPDTILGSLSYLDGRFGGVRGYLAWLGLSETQIHRLATRLVPTDVQAIVFDFDGLLMDTETTMVESWQTEWAYHGLELDLDGFWPGHGGDVSEDRYAVLAAAVGSGFDRAESHARRLAHREQMHAELDFRPGIRAWISSARELGLRVAIASSSPRSWVVGHLERVDAVDLFDEIVTGDEVTTHKPDPAIYQLALQRVGVPAIAVEDTAHGVAAAQAAGMFAVAVPNPFVTPDAVAAADLVLSSADEVLLTDLLLSAASKGSTARN
;
A
#
# COMPACT_ATOMS: atom_id res chain seq x y z
N MET A 1 -34.08 -6.96 1.41
CA MET A 1 -32.83 -7.57 1.92
C MET A 1 -33.22 -8.94 2.39
N TRP A 2 -32.55 -9.96 1.87
CA TRP A 2 -32.97 -11.36 1.98
C TRP A 2 -32.97 -11.93 3.40
N SER A 3 -32.52 -11.17 4.40
CA SER A 3 -32.52 -11.60 5.80
C SER A 3 -32.47 -10.43 6.78
N PRO A 4 -33.08 -10.56 8.00
CA PRO A 4 -33.05 -9.51 9.03
C PRO A 4 -31.66 -8.99 9.39
N ASN A 5 -30.64 -9.86 9.45
CA ASN A 5 -29.27 -9.46 9.77
C ASN A 5 -28.37 -9.28 8.53
N ALA A 6 -28.93 -9.30 7.31
CA ALA A 6 -28.19 -8.92 6.10
C ALA A 6 -27.86 -7.41 6.13
N ARG A 7 -26.68 -7.00 5.66
CA ARG A 7 -26.32 -5.60 5.34
C ARG A 7 -25.00 -5.48 4.58
N ASP A 8 -24.86 -4.38 3.87
CA ASP A 8 -23.60 -3.91 3.27
C ASP A 8 -22.75 -3.21 4.34
N VAL A 9 -21.43 -3.36 4.28
CA VAL A 9 -20.48 -2.62 5.14
C VAL A 9 -19.72 -1.53 4.38
N GLY A 10 -20.24 -1.13 3.22
CA GLY A 10 -19.82 0.06 2.48
C GLY A 10 -20.20 1.37 3.17
N GLY A 11 -19.46 2.44 2.87
CA GLY A 11 -19.72 3.79 3.37
C GLY A 11 -18.99 4.16 4.67
N LEU A 12 -18.20 3.26 5.25
CA LEU A 12 -17.49 3.51 6.50
C LEU A 12 -16.18 4.26 6.23
N PRO A 13 -15.85 5.32 6.99
CA PRO A 13 -14.65 6.11 6.77
C PRO A 13 -13.39 5.25 6.98
N THR A 14 -12.34 5.46 6.18
CA THR A 14 -11.07 4.73 6.31
C THR A 14 -9.92 5.68 6.61
N ARG A 15 -8.79 5.15 7.10
CA ARG A 15 -7.56 5.94 7.33
C ARG A 15 -7.00 6.57 6.05
N TYR A 16 -7.42 6.08 4.87
CA TYR A 16 -6.97 6.59 3.59
C TYR A 16 -7.78 7.79 3.09
N GLY A 17 -8.84 8.20 3.80
CA GLY A 17 -9.64 9.39 3.43
C GLY A 17 -10.76 9.11 2.41
N VAL A 18 -10.99 7.86 2.03
CA VAL A 18 -12.17 7.42 1.27
C VAL A 18 -13.01 6.42 2.08
N PRO A 19 -14.34 6.38 1.90
CA PRO A 19 -15.16 5.38 2.56
C PRO A 19 -14.97 3.99 1.93
N THR A 20 -15.29 2.94 2.69
CA THR A 20 -15.35 1.57 2.16
C THR A 20 -16.33 1.49 0.97
N ARG A 21 -15.94 0.76 -0.07
CA ARG A 21 -16.71 0.60 -1.31
C ARG A 21 -18.04 -0.10 -1.04
N ALA A 22 -19.13 0.51 -1.49
CA ALA A 22 -20.45 -0.10 -1.48
C ALA A 22 -20.46 -1.44 -2.24
N ARG A 23 -21.21 -2.40 -1.71
CA ARG A 23 -21.39 -3.76 -2.23
C ARG A 23 -20.10 -4.56 -2.37
N ALA A 24 -18.98 -4.14 -1.77
CA ALA A 24 -17.74 -4.92 -1.79
C ALA A 24 -17.80 -6.13 -0.85
N LEU A 25 -18.36 -5.90 0.34
CA LEU A 25 -18.49 -6.89 1.40
C LEU A 25 -19.87 -6.75 2.03
N LEU A 26 -20.61 -7.85 2.05
CA LEU A 26 -21.90 -7.94 2.71
C LEU A 26 -21.81 -9.01 3.80
N ARG A 27 -22.49 -8.75 4.90
CA ARG A 27 -22.64 -9.69 6.01
C ARG A 27 -24.08 -10.11 6.13
N SER A 28 -24.33 -11.36 6.51
CA SER A 28 -25.69 -11.87 6.72
C SER A 28 -25.73 -13.03 7.70
N GLU A 29 -26.93 -13.41 8.11
CA GLU A 29 -27.19 -14.72 8.69
C GLU A 29 -27.33 -15.80 7.60
N CYS A 30 -27.61 -17.03 8.00
CA CYS A 30 -27.86 -18.09 7.02
C CYS A 30 -29.15 -17.79 6.24
N ILE A 31 -29.01 -17.72 4.92
CA ILE A 31 -30.12 -17.63 3.97
C ILE A 31 -31.00 -18.90 4.06
N ASP A 32 -32.31 -18.72 3.92
CA ASP A 32 -33.29 -19.79 3.71
C ASP A 32 -33.85 -19.77 2.28
N ALA A 33 -34.76 -20.71 1.96
CA ALA A 33 -35.35 -20.79 0.63
C ALA A 33 -36.20 -19.56 0.25
N ALA A 34 -36.75 -18.83 1.22
CA ALA A 34 -37.60 -17.66 0.97
C ALA A 34 -36.76 -16.43 0.55
N GLY A 35 -35.56 -16.28 1.12
CA GLY A 35 -34.62 -15.19 0.79
C GLY A 35 -33.78 -15.41 -0.48
N LEU A 36 -33.82 -16.59 -1.10
CA LEU A 36 -32.88 -16.98 -2.16
C LEU A 36 -32.91 -16.07 -3.40
N ALA A 37 -34.10 -15.72 -3.90
CA ALA A 37 -34.19 -14.86 -5.08
C ALA A 37 -33.59 -13.46 -4.86
N GLU A 38 -33.82 -12.86 -3.69
CA GLU A 38 -33.21 -11.58 -3.32
C GLU A 38 -31.69 -11.71 -3.11
N PHE A 39 -31.23 -12.84 -2.60
CA PHE A 39 -29.82 -13.13 -2.40
C PHE A 39 -29.09 -13.30 -3.74
N GLU A 40 -29.63 -14.06 -4.68
CA GLU A 40 -29.02 -14.28 -6.00
C GLU A 40 -28.89 -12.96 -6.77
N ALA A 41 -29.84 -12.03 -6.60
CA ALA A 41 -29.77 -10.67 -7.16
C ALA A 41 -28.61 -9.81 -6.62
N VAL A 42 -27.91 -10.24 -5.56
CA VAL A 42 -26.66 -9.60 -5.11
C VAL A 42 -25.57 -9.75 -6.17
N GLY A 43 -25.57 -10.86 -6.92
CA GLY A 43 -24.52 -11.16 -7.89
C GLY A 43 -23.17 -11.45 -7.24
N ALA A 44 -23.15 -12.04 -6.05
CA ALA A 44 -21.92 -12.34 -5.30
C ALA A 44 -20.91 -13.14 -6.12
N GLY A 45 -19.63 -12.78 -6.03
CA GLY A 45 -18.51 -13.56 -6.58
C GLY A 45 -18.01 -14.63 -5.60
N LEU A 46 -18.32 -14.46 -4.31
CA LEU A 46 -18.09 -15.45 -3.27
C LEU A 46 -19.20 -15.36 -2.22
N VAL A 47 -19.75 -16.51 -1.85
CA VAL A 47 -20.63 -16.71 -0.71
C VAL A 47 -19.90 -17.62 0.27
N LEU A 48 -19.45 -17.05 1.37
CA LEU A 48 -18.64 -17.72 2.35
C LEU A 48 -19.46 -18.14 3.58
N ASP A 49 -19.64 -19.45 3.72
CA ASP A 49 -20.36 -20.07 4.83
C ASP A 49 -19.41 -20.52 5.94
N LEU A 50 -19.47 -19.83 7.07
CA LEU A 50 -18.61 -20.06 8.24
C LEU A 50 -19.15 -21.11 9.22
N ARG A 51 -20.27 -21.77 8.89
CA ARG A 51 -20.94 -22.72 9.77
C ARG A 51 -20.21 -24.06 9.86
N SER A 52 -20.22 -24.63 11.05
CA SER A 52 -19.68 -25.96 11.32
C SER A 52 -20.69 -27.07 10.99
N ASP A 53 -20.24 -28.32 10.94
CA ASP A 53 -21.06 -29.43 10.44
C ASP A 53 -22.33 -29.62 11.27
N TRP A 54 -22.23 -29.45 12.59
CA TRP A 54 -23.35 -29.57 13.52
C TRP A 54 -24.42 -28.48 13.37
N GLU A 55 -24.13 -27.39 12.64
CA GLU A 55 -25.09 -26.32 12.36
C GLU A 55 -25.86 -26.54 11.05
N LEU A 56 -25.39 -27.46 10.21
CA LEU A 56 -26.01 -27.82 8.93
C LEU A 56 -27.14 -28.83 9.15
N ARG A 57 -28.35 -28.32 9.39
CA ARG A 57 -29.56 -29.18 9.44
C ARG A 57 -30.02 -29.62 8.05
N GLN A 58 -29.73 -28.80 7.04
CA GLN A 58 -30.00 -29.03 5.63
C GLN A 58 -28.83 -28.44 4.81
N PRO A 59 -28.56 -28.93 3.59
CA PRO A 59 -27.58 -28.31 2.71
C PRO A 59 -27.87 -26.82 2.50
N HIS A 60 -26.82 -26.01 2.34
CA HIS A 60 -27.00 -24.61 1.96
C HIS A 60 -27.70 -24.53 0.59
N PRO A 61 -28.62 -23.57 0.37
CA PRO A 61 -29.32 -23.44 -0.92
C PRO A 61 -28.40 -23.36 -2.14
N LEU A 62 -27.18 -22.86 -1.95
CA LEU A 62 -26.14 -22.73 -3.00
C LEU A 62 -25.08 -23.85 -2.97
N ALA A 63 -25.29 -24.97 -2.28
CA ALA A 63 -24.26 -26.00 -2.06
C ALA A 63 -23.68 -26.68 -3.33
N GLY A 64 -24.19 -26.36 -4.52
CA GLY A 64 -23.64 -26.79 -5.82
C GLY A 64 -23.20 -25.65 -6.73
N ASP A 65 -23.24 -24.39 -6.28
CA ASP A 65 -22.82 -23.23 -7.06
C ASP A 65 -21.31 -22.99 -6.93
N LEU A 66 -20.67 -22.55 -8.01
CA LEU A 66 -19.25 -22.19 -8.03
C LEU A 66 -18.91 -21.01 -7.12
N VAL A 67 -19.88 -20.11 -6.87
CA VAL A 67 -19.65 -18.96 -5.97
C VAL A 67 -19.73 -19.35 -4.50
N TYR A 68 -20.27 -20.52 -4.16
CA TYR A 68 -20.44 -20.95 -2.77
C TYR A 68 -19.20 -21.70 -2.28
N GLN A 69 -18.66 -21.24 -1.16
CA GLN A 69 -17.62 -21.96 -0.44
C GLN A 69 -17.96 -22.06 1.03
N ARG A 70 -17.82 -23.27 1.56
CA ARG A 70 -17.96 -23.51 2.99
C ARG A 70 -16.60 -23.71 3.63
N ILE A 71 -16.25 -22.80 4.53
CA ILE A 71 -15.04 -22.90 5.34
C ILE A 71 -15.45 -22.65 6.79
N PRO A 72 -15.69 -23.72 7.57
CA PRO A 72 -16.11 -23.59 8.96
C PRO A 72 -15.11 -22.74 9.74
N TRP A 73 -15.56 -21.75 10.49
CA TRP A 73 -14.64 -20.98 11.33
C TRP A 73 -14.03 -21.85 12.43
N ILE A 74 -14.85 -22.72 13.03
CA ILE A 74 -14.39 -23.61 14.11
C ILE A 74 -13.80 -24.84 13.47
N ASP A 75 -12.52 -25.08 13.74
CA ASP A 75 -11.83 -26.32 13.44
C ASP A 75 -12.18 -27.34 14.53
N PRO A 76 -12.86 -28.47 14.21
CA PRO A 76 -13.20 -29.50 15.18
C PRO A 76 -12.00 -30.03 15.96
N ALA A 77 -10.82 -30.14 15.32
CA ALA A 77 -9.61 -30.62 15.99
C ALA A 77 -9.11 -29.59 17.02
N ALA A 78 -9.14 -28.30 16.69
CA ALA A 78 -8.76 -27.23 17.60
C ALA A 78 -9.81 -26.96 18.69
N GLU A 79 -11.09 -27.27 18.44
CA GLU A 79 -12.16 -27.21 19.43
C GLU A 79 -12.08 -28.36 20.43
N ALA A 80 -11.63 -29.55 20.01
CA ALA A 80 -11.46 -30.70 20.89
C ALA A 80 -10.42 -30.46 22.01
N THR A 81 -9.45 -29.57 21.78
CA THR A 81 -8.42 -29.20 22.76
C THR A 81 -8.71 -27.88 23.48
N ARG A 82 -9.92 -27.32 23.32
CA ARG A 82 -10.31 -26.06 23.97
C ARG A 82 -10.39 -26.26 25.48
N ASP A 83 -9.84 -25.31 26.23
CA ASP A 83 -10.05 -25.18 27.67
C ASP A 83 -11.06 -24.05 27.96
N PRO A 84 -12.32 -24.37 28.30
CA PRO A 84 -13.31 -23.36 28.63
C PRO A 84 -12.95 -22.55 29.88
N ALA A 85 -12.15 -23.09 30.81
CA ALA A 85 -11.74 -22.37 32.02
C ALA A 85 -10.78 -21.21 31.69
N ALA A 86 -10.05 -21.30 30.58
CA ALA A 86 -9.22 -20.23 30.04
C ALA A 86 -10.02 -19.12 29.31
N GLU A 87 -11.33 -19.31 29.14
CA GLU A 87 -12.23 -18.39 28.41
C GLU A 87 -13.49 -18.02 29.24
N PRO A 88 -13.35 -17.42 30.44
CA PRO A 88 -14.47 -17.18 31.33
C PRO A 88 -15.48 -16.13 30.82
N ARG A 89 -15.08 -15.28 29.87
CA ARG A 89 -15.94 -14.24 29.27
C ARG A 89 -16.05 -14.42 27.76
N LEU A 90 -17.13 -13.91 27.17
CA LEU A 90 -17.35 -13.99 25.72
C LEU A 90 -16.21 -13.39 24.90
N VAL A 91 -15.65 -12.26 25.34
CA VAL A 91 -14.48 -11.63 24.70
C VAL A 91 -13.25 -12.56 24.69
N ASP A 92 -13.11 -13.41 25.71
CA ASP A 92 -12.00 -14.37 25.79
C ASP A 92 -12.20 -15.50 24.77
N VAL A 93 -13.46 -15.93 24.54
CA VAL A 93 -13.80 -16.90 23.49
C VAL A 93 -13.47 -16.36 22.11
N TYR A 94 -13.86 -15.10 21.81
CA TYR A 94 -13.62 -14.48 20.51
C TYR A 94 -12.12 -14.33 20.21
N ARG A 95 -11.36 -13.74 21.14
CA ARG A 95 -9.94 -13.49 20.94
C ARG A 95 -9.16 -14.81 20.80
N ASN A 96 -9.42 -15.79 21.66
CA ASN A 96 -8.69 -17.06 21.64
C ASN A 96 -9.04 -17.87 20.39
N SER A 97 -10.27 -17.73 19.90
CA SER A 97 -10.70 -18.34 18.65
C SER A 97 -9.90 -17.88 17.43
N LEU A 98 -9.37 -16.65 17.39
CA LEU A 98 -8.56 -16.14 16.27
C LEU A 98 -7.27 -16.94 16.10
N THR A 99 -6.66 -17.38 17.21
CA THR A 99 -5.42 -18.19 17.16
C THR A 99 -5.70 -19.68 17.18
N ARG A 100 -6.69 -20.12 17.93
CA ARG A 100 -7.03 -21.54 18.04
C ARG A 100 -7.47 -22.11 16.70
N ASN A 101 -8.21 -21.33 15.91
CA ASN A 101 -8.72 -21.75 14.60
C ASN A 101 -7.87 -21.23 13.43
N ALA A 102 -6.59 -20.90 13.65
CA ALA A 102 -5.74 -20.22 12.67
C ALA A 102 -5.74 -20.88 11.27
N ALA A 103 -5.71 -22.21 11.18
CA ALA A 103 -5.73 -22.91 9.89
C ALA A 103 -7.00 -22.63 9.07
N HIS A 104 -8.17 -22.59 9.71
CA HIS A 104 -9.44 -22.28 9.07
C HIS A 104 -9.58 -20.78 8.79
N VAL A 105 -9.14 -19.93 9.72
CA VAL A 105 -9.16 -18.47 9.56
C VAL A 105 -8.27 -18.03 8.39
N ARG A 106 -7.09 -18.65 8.21
CA ARG A 106 -6.24 -18.46 7.03
C ARG A 106 -7.00 -18.77 5.74
N ARG A 107 -7.68 -19.91 5.67
CA ARG A 107 -8.46 -20.33 4.49
C ARG A 107 -9.59 -19.36 4.18
N ILE A 108 -10.26 -18.84 5.22
CA ILE A 108 -11.31 -17.82 5.09
C ILE A 108 -10.78 -16.55 4.41
N PHE A 109 -9.71 -15.96 4.94
CA PHE A 109 -9.16 -14.74 4.34
C PHE A 109 -8.51 -15.00 2.98
N THR A 110 -7.91 -16.17 2.76
CA THR A 110 -7.42 -16.58 1.44
C THR A 110 -8.54 -16.60 0.40
N ALA A 111 -9.69 -17.22 0.72
CA ALA A 111 -10.84 -17.26 -0.19
C ALA A 111 -11.38 -15.85 -0.50
N ILE A 112 -11.44 -14.95 0.48
CA ILE A 112 -11.88 -13.56 0.26
C ILE A 112 -10.89 -12.78 -0.63
N ALA A 113 -9.59 -13.03 -0.47
CA ALA A 113 -8.54 -12.43 -1.28
C ALA A 113 -8.55 -12.93 -2.74
N GLU A 114 -8.97 -14.17 -2.96
CA GLU A 114 -9.03 -14.83 -4.28
C GLU A 114 -10.36 -14.62 -5.00
N ALA A 115 -11.41 -14.17 -4.31
CA ALA A 115 -12.69 -13.87 -4.92
C ALA A 115 -12.56 -12.79 -6.03
N PRO A 116 -13.41 -12.80 -7.07
CA PRO A 116 -13.39 -11.76 -8.11
C PRO A 116 -13.48 -10.34 -7.51
N ALA A 117 -12.61 -9.41 -7.94
CA ALA A 117 -12.49 -8.08 -7.35
C ALA A 117 -13.67 -7.15 -7.68
N ASP A 118 -14.32 -7.39 -8.82
CA ASP A 118 -15.47 -6.67 -9.36
C ASP A 118 -16.82 -7.15 -8.82
N ARG A 119 -16.84 -8.27 -8.07
CA ARG A 119 -18.06 -8.85 -7.50
C ARG A 119 -18.08 -8.79 -5.98
N PRO A 120 -19.28 -8.70 -5.37
CA PRO A 120 -19.43 -8.72 -3.91
C PRO A 120 -18.96 -10.02 -3.28
N VAL A 121 -18.46 -9.93 -2.05
CA VAL A 121 -18.30 -11.08 -1.15
C VAL A 121 -19.40 -11.03 -0.11
N VAL A 122 -20.13 -12.13 0.07
CA VAL A 122 -21.10 -12.30 1.16
C VAL A 122 -20.54 -13.26 2.18
N VAL A 123 -20.37 -12.81 3.43
CA VAL A 123 -19.90 -13.67 4.53
C VAL A 123 -21.06 -13.90 5.49
N HIS A 124 -21.32 -15.17 5.82
CA HIS A 124 -22.36 -15.51 6.79
C HIS A 124 -21.95 -16.66 7.71
N CYS A 125 -22.63 -16.74 8.85
CA CYS A 125 -22.57 -17.91 9.74
C CYS A 125 -24.01 -18.37 10.01
N LYS A 126 -24.33 -18.81 11.24
CA LYS A 126 -25.72 -19.12 11.59
C LYS A 126 -26.57 -17.86 11.73
N ALA A 127 -26.15 -16.93 12.60
CA ALA A 127 -26.88 -15.70 12.90
C ALA A 127 -26.25 -14.44 12.27
N GLY A 128 -25.09 -14.56 11.60
CA GLY A 128 -24.39 -13.41 11.02
C GLY A 128 -23.74 -12.47 12.04
N LYS A 129 -23.63 -12.91 13.30
CA LYS A 129 -23.14 -12.12 14.43
C LYS A 129 -21.67 -12.38 14.75
N ASP A 130 -21.34 -13.56 15.28
CA ASP A 130 -20.04 -13.80 15.93
C ASP A 130 -18.87 -13.95 14.94
N ARG A 131 -18.83 -15.08 14.22
CA ARG A 131 -17.76 -15.41 13.26
C ARG A 131 -17.75 -14.48 12.06
N THR A 132 -18.94 -14.12 11.59
CA THR A 132 -19.13 -13.09 10.58
C THR A 132 -18.63 -11.73 11.08
N GLY A 133 -18.94 -11.37 12.33
CA GLY A 133 -18.47 -10.13 12.95
C GLY A 133 -16.96 -10.07 13.08
N LEU A 134 -16.30 -11.15 13.53
CA LEU A 134 -14.83 -11.24 13.55
C LEU A 134 -14.22 -11.08 12.16
N THR A 135 -14.77 -11.77 11.16
CA THR A 135 -14.29 -11.67 9.77
C THR A 135 -14.41 -10.24 9.25
N VAL A 136 -15.57 -9.61 9.43
CA VAL A 136 -15.84 -8.23 9.01
C VAL A 136 -14.95 -7.24 9.76
N ALA A 137 -14.82 -7.36 11.08
CA ALA A 137 -14.02 -6.45 11.89
C ALA A 137 -12.54 -6.47 11.52
N VAL A 138 -11.98 -7.65 11.24
CA VAL A 138 -10.61 -7.77 10.74
C VAL A 138 -10.45 -7.05 9.40
N LEU A 139 -11.39 -7.21 8.46
CA LEU A 139 -11.30 -6.52 7.16
C LEU A 139 -11.45 -5.00 7.28
N LEU A 140 -12.35 -4.52 8.15
CA LEU A 140 -12.55 -3.08 8.36
C LEU A 140 -11.35 -2.43 9.07
N ASP A 141 -10.78 -3.08 10.09
CA ASP A 141 -9.58 -2.60 10.79
C ASP A 141 -8.34 -2.67 9.88
N LEU A 142 -8.25 -3.66 8.99
CA LEU A 142 -7.21 -3.73 7.95
C LEU A 142 -7.13 -2.46 7.11
N VAL A 143 -8.26 -1.85 6.74
CA VAL A 143 -8.31 -0.58 6.00
C VAL A 143 -8.45 0.65 6.90
N GLY A 144 -8.38 0.47 8.22
CA GLY A 144 -8.30 1.57 9.18
C GLY A 144 -9.63 2.28 9.38
N VAL A 145 -10.74 1.56 9.29
CA VAL A 145 -12.03 2.07 9.76
C VAL A 145 -11.94 2.35 11.28
N PRO A 146 -12.42 3.51 11.78
CA PRO A 146 -12.43 3.81 13.19
C PRO A 146 -13.12 2.69 13.97
N ARG A 147 -12.49 2.25 15.08
CA ARG A 147 -13.01 1.13 15.87
C ARG A 147 -14.40 1.39 16.47
N SER A 148 -14.77 2.64 16.69
CA SER A 148 -16.14 3.03 17.05
C SER A 148 -17.15 2.62 16.00
N ASP A 149 -16.81 2.78 14.72
CA ASP A 149 -17.68 2.45 13.59
C ASP A 149 -17.75 0.94 13.37
N ILE A 150 -16.61 0.24 13.52
CA ILE A 150 -16.59 -1.24 13.51
C ILE A 150 -17.47 -1.80 14.62
N ALA A 151 -17.38 -1.24 15.83
CA ALA A 151 -18.19 -1.65 16.96
C ALA A 151 -19.67 -1.33 16.77
N ALA A 152 -20.00 -0.18 16.17
CA ALA A 152 -21.36 0.19 15.81
C ALA A 152 -21.97 -0.77 14.79
N ASP A 153 -21.25 -1.11 13.70
CA ASP A 153 -21.70 -2.13 12.74
C ASP A 153 -21.95 -3.48 13.42
N TYR A 154 -21.04 -3.91 14.30
CA TYR A 154 -21.20 -5.16 15.03
C TYR A 154 -22.47 -5.16 15.90
N ALA A 155 -22.71 -4.07 16.64
CA ALA A 155 -23.84 -3.92 17.56
C ALA A 155 -25.22 -3.93 16.87
N ILE A 156 -25.32 -3.54 15.60
CA ILE A 156 -26.57 -3.62 14.81
C ILE A 156 -27.16 -5.03 14.87
N SER A 157 -26.31 -6.06 14.91
CA SER A 157 -26.75 -7.47 14.97
C SER A 157 -27.62 -7.76 16.19
N GLU A 158 -27.41 -7.09 17.32
CA GLU A 158 -28.27 -7.25 18.51
C GLU A 158 -29.69 -6.77 18.25
N THR A 159 -29.84 -5.64 17.54
CA THR A 159 -31.14 -5.09 17.21
C THR A 159 -31.85 -5.94 16.16
N ASN A 160 -31.14 -6.29 15.09
CA ASN A 160 -31.72 -7.05 13.97
C ASN A 160 -32.17 -8.46 14.36
N LEU A 161 -31.54 -9.05 15.39
CA LEU A 161 -31.85 -10.39 15.89
C LEU A 161 -32.77 -10.37 17.13
N GLY A 162 -33.18 -9.21 17.62
CA GLY A 162 -34.05 -9.09 18.81
C GLY A 162 -33.40 -9.59 20.10
N LEU A 163 -32.11 -9.33 20.30
CA LEU A 163 -31.30 -9.90 21.39
C LEU A 163 -31.11 -8.94 22.58
N GLN A 164 -31.78 -7.79 22.62
CA GLN A 164 -31.58 -6.75 23.62
C GLN A 164 -31.81 -7.24 25.06
N ASP A 165 -32.79 -8.13 25.23
CA ASP A 165 -33.16 -8.74 26.52
C ASP A 165 -32.56 -10.16 26.71
N ALA A 166 -31.72 -10.60 25.77
CA ALA A 166 -31.07 -11.91 25.86
C ALA A 166 -29.95 -11.92 26.91
N PRO A 167 -29.54 -13.10 27.42
CA PRO A 167 -28.37 -13.21 28.29
C PRO A 167 -27.13 -12.59 27.65
N ALA A 168 -26.24 -12.01 28.47
CA ALA A 168 -25.06 -11.26 27.99
C ALA A 168 -24.19 -12.05 26.97
N PHE A 169 -24.07 -13.37 27.10
CA PHE A 169 -23.31 -14.20 26.16
C PHE A 169 -23.97 -14.32 24.77
N SER A 170 -25.27 -14.07 24.68
CA SER A 170 -26.04 -14.10 23.43
C SER A 170 -26.07 -12.76 22.72
N ARG A 171 -25.68 -11.68 23.38
CA ARG A 171 -25.74 -10.29 22.90
C ARG A 171 -24.59 -9.92 21.95
N SER A 172 -24.66 -8.72 21.35
CA SER A 172 -23.64 -8.18 20.42
C SER A 172 -22.92 -6.98 21.03
N HIS A 173 -22.43 -7.11 22.26
CA HIS A 173 -21.77 -6.00 22.95
C HIS A 173 -20.48 -5.54 22.23
N PRO A 174 -20.34 -4.23 21.89
CA PRO A 174 -19.15 -3.60 21.30
C PRO A 174 -17.80 -4.11 21.85
N ASP A 175 -17.68 -4.23 23.17
CA ASP A 175 -16.45 -4.63 23.85
C ASP A 175 -15.90 -5.99 23.39
N THR A 176 -16.77 -6.86 22.88
CA THR A 176 -16.39 -8.18 22.38
C THR A 176 -15.51 -8.07 21.14
N ILE A 177 -15.92 -7.24 20.17
CA ILE A 177 -15.17 -7.05 18.92
C ILE A 177 -13.94 -6.17 19.16
N LEU A 178 -14.08 -5.13 19.98
CA LEU A 178 -12.98 -4.25 20.35
C LEU A 178 -11.87 -4.99 21.09
N GLY A 179 -12.22 -5.85 22.05
CA GLY A 179 -11.25 -6.68 22.77
C GLY A 179 -10.53 -7.68 21.87
N SER A 180 -11.17 -8.13 20.78
CA SER A 180 -10.55 -9.00 19.78
C SER A 180 -9.52 -8.24 18.94
N LEU A 181 -9.84 -7.02 18.50
CA LEU A 181 -8.90 -6.16 17.76
C LEU A 181 -7.72 -5.73 18.65
N SER A 182 -7.97 -5.34 19.90
CA SER A 182 -6.90 -5.01 20.86
C SER A 182 -5.97 -6.20 21.14
N TYR A 183 -6.50 -7.42 21.11
CA TYR A 183 -5.68 -8.63 21.21
C TYR A 183 -4.76 -8.80 19.98
N LEU A 184 -5.25 -8.48 18.78
CA LEU A 184 -4.42 -8.53 17.57
C LEU A 184 -3.30 -7.48 17.61
N ASP A 185 -3.59 -6.29 18.12
CA ASP A 185 -2.55 -5.26 18.34
C ASP A 185 -1.46 -5.77 19.28
N GLY A 186 -1.84 -6.23 20.47
CA GLY A 186 -0.90 -6.62 21.51
C GLY A 186 -0.07 -7.86 21.17
N ARG A 187 -0.60 -8.78 20.35
CA ARG A 187 0.08 -10.04 20.01
C ARG A 187 0.81 -10.02 18.67
N PHE A 188 0.27 -9.29 17.69
CA PHE A 188 0.76 -9.35 16.30
C PHE A 188 1.13 -7.97 15.74
N GLY A 189 1.06 -6.90 16.53
CA GLY A 189 1.27 -5.53 16.03
C GLY A 189 0.10 -5.02 15.17
N GLY A 190 -1.06 -5.67 15.24
CA GLY A 190 -2.29 -5.27 14.55
C GLY A 190 -2.78 -6.32 13.55
N VAL A 191 -3.84 -5.99 12.83
CA VAL A 191 -4.49 -6.91 11.88
C VAL A 191 -3.56 -7.36 10.75
N ARG A 192 -2.75 -6.46 10.18
CA ARG A 192 -1.82 -6.82 9.10
C ARG A 192 -0.82 -7.87 9.56
N GLY A 193 -0.21 -7.67 10.73
CA GLY A 193 0.71 -8.64 11.32
C GLY A 193 0.03 -9.97 11.67
N TYR A 194 -1.23 -9.94 12.08
CA TYR A 194 -2.03 -11.16 12.29
C TYR A 194 -2.26 -11.94 10.98
N LEU A 195 -2.65 -11.26 9.89
CA LEU A 195 -2.83 -11.90 8.59
C LEU A 195 -1.52 -12.48 8.04
N ALA A 196 -0.40 -11.79 8.23
CA ALA A 196 0.93 -12.30 7.90
C ALA A 196 1.29 -13.52 8.76
N TRP A 197 1.01 -13.50 10.07
CA TRP A 197 1.21 -14.65 10.96
C TRP A 197 0.36 -15.87 10.59
N LEU A 198 -0.86 -15.66 10.07
CA LEU A 198 -1.67 -16.73 9.49
C LEU A 198 -1.05 -17.34 8.22
N GLY A 199 -0.07 -16.66 7.61
CA GLY A 199 0.62 -17.08 6.40
C GLY A 199 -0.02 -16.57 5.11
N LEU A 200 -0.73 -15.43 5.16
CA LEU A 200 -1.13 -14.71 3.94
C LEU A 200 0.07 -13.92 3.39
N SER A 201 0.21 -13.91 2.07
CA SER A 201 1.21 -13.05 1.41
C SER A 201 0.78 -11.58 1.41
N GLU A 202 1.74 -10.67 1.22
CA GLU A 202 1.44 -9.23 1.06
C GLU A 202 0.46 -8.98 -0.10
N THR A 203 0.58 -9.74 -1.20
CA THR A 203 -0.39 -9.67 -2.30
C THR A 203 -1.81 -10.06 -1.86
N GLN A 204 -1.97 -11.10 -1.04
CA GLN A 204 -3.29 -11.49 -0.54
C GLN A 204 -3.85 -10.43 0.42
N ILE A 205 -3.02 -9.89 1.33
CA ILE A 205 -3.42 -8.83 2.25
C ILE A 205 -3.84 -7.56 1.47
N HIS A 206 -3.08 -7.19 0.45
CA HIS A 206 -3.43 -6.07 -0.42
C HIS A 206 -4.75 -6.28 -1.17
N ARG A 207 -5.03 -7.51 -1.65
CA ARG A 207 -6.33 -7.85 -2.28
C ARG A 207 -7.49 -7.75 -1.30
N LEU A 208 -7.29 -8.09 -0.02
CA LEU A 208 -8.30 -7.89 1.01
C LEU A 208 -8.59 -6.40 1.23
N ALA A 209 -7.54 -5.58 1.31
CA ALA A 209 -7.68 -4.14 1.47
C ALA A 209 -8.34 -3.47 0.26
N THR A 210 -7.86 -3.77 -0.96
CA THR A 210 -8.38 -3.18 -2.21
C THR A 210 -9.80 -3.59 -2.56
N ARG A 211 -10.29 -4.71 -1.99
CA ARG A 211 -11.72 -5.04 -2.07
C ARG A 211 -12.57 -3.94 -1.44
N LEU A 212 -12.16 -3.44 -0.28
CA LEU A 212 -12.86 -2.38 0.47
C LEU A 212 -12.46 -0.98 0.03
N VAL A 213 -11.22 -0.76 -0.38
CA VAL A 213 -10.70 0.54 -0.82
C VAL A 213 -10.07 0.38 -2.21
N PRO A 214 -10.86 0.50 -3.30
CA PRO A 214 -10.37 0.23 -4.65
C PRO A 214 -9.27 1.22 -5.04
N THR A 215 -8.31 0.76 -5.83
CA THR A 215 -7.26 1.58 -6.44
C THR A 215 -7.23 1.33 -7.95
N ASP A 216 -7.04 2.37 -8.75
CA ASP A 216 -6.85 2.29 -10.20
C ASP A 216 -5.37 2.25 -10.60
N VAL A 217 -4.45 2.45 -9.64
CA VAL A 217 -3.01 2.43 -9.85
C VAL A 217 -2.55 1.05 -10.27
N GLN A 218 -1.92 0.99 -11.44
CA GLN A 218 -1.39 -0.22 -12.06
C GLN A 218 0.09 -0.11 -12.40
N ALA A 219 0.71 1.03 -12.09
CA ALA A 219 2.14 1.25 -12.29
C ALA A 219 2.74 2.27 -11.34
N ILE A 220 4.06 2.20 -11.20
CA ILE A 220 4.87 3.17 -10.45
C ILE A 220 5.98 3.65 -11.37
N VAL A 221 6.12 4.97 -11.49
CA VAL A 221 7.19 5.62 -12.24
C VAL A 221 8.11 6.31 -11.24
N PHE A 222 9.37 5.88 -11.20
CA PHE A 222 10.39 6.46 -10.33
C PHE A 222 11.18 7.51 -11.09
N ASP A 223 11.45 8.66 -10.46
CA ASP A 223 12.66 9.41 -10.77
C ASP A 223 13.92 8.59 -10.46
N PHE A 224 15.07 9.01 -10.99
CA PHE A 224 16.33 8.29 -10.85
C PHE A 224 17.31 8.96 -9.88
N ASP A 225 17.72 10.19 -10.19
CA ASP A 225 18.84 10.87 -9.53
C ASP A 225 18.38 11.51 -8.23
N GLY A 226 18.95 11.09 -7.11
CA GLY A 226 18.54 11.55 -5.79
C GLY A 226 17.33 10.78 -5.23
N LEU A 227 16.57 10.04 -6.04
CA LEU A 227 15.50 9.15 -5.58
C LEU A 227 15.86 7.67 -5.62
N LEU A 228 16.10 7.12 -6.81
CA LEU A 228 16.32 5.69 -6.98
C LEU A 228 17.70 5.34 -6.45
N MET A 229 18.69 6.16 -6.79
CA MET A 229 20.03 6.14 -6.22
C MET A 229 20.40 7.55 -5.75
N ASP A 230 21.16 7.66 -4.67
CA ASP A 230 21.64 8.96 -4.19
C ASP A 230 22.87 9.45 -4.97
N THR A 231 22.65 9.76 -6.25
CA THR A 231 23.68 10.33 -7.13
C THR A 231 23.99 11.79 -6.78
N GLU A 232 23.15 12.45 -5.98
CA GLU A 232 23.34 13.84 -5.59
C GLU A 232 24.38 14.01 -4.50
N THR A 233 24.41 13.11 -3.51
CA THR A 233 25.49 13.12 -2.52
C THR A 233 26.84 12.91 -3.20
N THR A 234 26.90 12.00 -4.18
CA THR A 234 28.15 11.78 -4.94
C THR A 234 28.56 13.00 -5.77
N MET A 235 27.60 13.80 -6.24
CA MET A 235 27.90 15.04 -6.96
C MET A 235 28.49 16.07 -6.00
N VAL A 236 27.80 16.33 -4.88
CA VAL A 236 28.21 17.33 -3.89
C VAL A 236 29.56 16.99 -3.27
N GLU A 237 29.77 15.74 -2.84
CA GLU A 237 31.05 15.31 -2.23
C GLU A 237 32.23 15.40 -3.21
N SER A 238 31.99 15.17 -4.50
CA SER A 238 33.03 15.37 -5.53
C SER A 238 33.48 16.82 -5.63
N TRP A 239 32.54 17.77 -5.51
CA TRP A 239 32.84 19.19 -5.50
C TRP A 239 33.50 19.62 -4.19
N GLN A 240 33.06 19.11 -3.05
CA GLN A 240 33.70 19.36 -1.75
C GLN A 240 35.16 18.88 -1.75
N THR A 241 35.41 17.68 -2.28
CA THR A 241 36.76 17.11 -2.38
C THR A 241 37.65 17.94 -3.30
N GLU A 242 37.14 18.37 -4.45
CA GLU A 242 37.87 19.25 -5.36
C GLU A 242 38.15 20.62 -4.71
N TRP A 243 37.23 21.15 -3.90
CA TRP A 243 37.43 22.42 -3.21
C TRP A 243 38.48 22.32 -2.12
N ALA A 244 38.42 21.24 -1.33
CA ALA A 244 39.40 20.94 -0.30
C ALA A 244 40.81 20.79 -0.90
N TYR A 245 40.94 20.24 -2.12
CA TYR A 245 42.21 20.17 -2.85
C TYR A 245 42.83 21.56 -3.11
N HIS A 246 42.00 22.58 -3.36
CA HIS A 246 42.44 23.98 -3.51
C HIS A 246 42.53 24.74 -2.17
N GLY A 247 42.32 24.06 -1.04
CA GLY A 247 42.30 24.69 0.29
C GLY A 247 41.07 25.57 0.55
N LEU A 248 39.99 25.34 -0.19
CA LEU A 248 38.72 26.04 -0.07
C LEU A 248 37.66 25.15 0.59
N GLU A 249 36.65 25.77 1.15
CA GLU A 249 35.44 25.09 1.64
C GLU A 249 34.27 25.44 0.71
N LEU A 250 33.46 24.42 0.38
CA LEU A 250 32.30 24.60 -0.48
C LEU A 250 31.08 25.01 0.37
N ASP A 251 30.53 26.19 0.09
CA ASP A 251 29.28 26.66 0.70
C ASP A 251 28.08 25.90 0.13
N LEU A 252 27.56 24.93 0.89
CA LEU A 252 26.46 24.08 0.45
C LEU A 252 25.13 24.82 0.32
N ASP A 253 24.88 25.84 1.14
CA ASP A 253 23.60 26.57 1.16
C ASP A 253 23.35 27.29 -0.18
N GLY A 254 24.42 27.74 -0.83
CA GLY A 254 24.38 28.34 -2.18
C GLY A 254 24.64 27.35 -3.33
N PHE A 255 25.20 26.16 -3.05
CA PHE A 255 25.74 25.27 -4.08
C PHE A 255 24.70 24.40 -4.79
N TRP A 256 23.67 23.94 -4.08
CA TRP A 256 22.62 23.09 -4.65
C TRP A 256 21.46 23.94 -5.18
N PRO A 257 21.12 23.89 -6.49
CA PRO A 257 20.05 24.72 -7.05
C PRO A 257 18.63 24.18 -6.76
N GLY A 258 18.50 23.08 -6.00
CA GLY A 258 17.19 22.46 -5.71
C GLY A 258 16.68 21.53 -6.82
N HIS A 259 17.54 21.15 -7.76
CA HIS A 259 17.26 20.17 -8.82
C HIS A 259 18.53 19.42 -9.21
N GLY A 260 18.37 18.20 -9.72
CA GLY A 260 19.46 17.35 -10.22
C GLY A 260 20.28 17.98 -11.34
N GLY A 261 21.51 17.47 -11.51
CA GLY A 261 22.46 17.87 -12.55
C GLY A 261 23.80 18.41 -12.02
N ASP A 262 24.79 18.61 -12.92
CA ASP A 262 26.04 19.30 -12.55
C ASP A 262 25.81 20.83 -12.52
N VAL A 263 26.78 21.56 -11.97
CA VAL A 263 26.70 23.02 -11.82
C VAL A 263 26.53 23.72 -13.17
N SER A 264 25.72 24.80 -13.18
CA SER A 264 25.60 25.67 -14.36
C SER A 264 26.92 26.37 -14.69
N GLU A 265 27.10 26.83 -15.93
CA GLU A 265 28.30 27.60 -16.34
C GLU A 265 28.53 28.84 -15.48
N ASP A 266 27.45 29.55 -15.10
CA ASP A 266 27.56 30.73 -14.24
C ASP A 266 28.09 30.35 -12.84
N ARG A 267 27.59 29.25 -12.26
CA ARG A 267 28.08 28.74 -10.97
C ARG A 267 29.52 28.26 -11.09
N TYR A 268 29.83 27.54 -12.17
CA TYR A 268 31.18 27.12 -12.48
C TYR A 268 32.15 28.30 -12.54
N ALA A 269 31.76 29.41 -13.17
CA ALA A 269 32.59 30.61 -13.26
C ALA A 269 32.88 31.22 -11.87
N VAL A 270 31.89 31.25 -10.98
CA VAL A 270 32.08 31.70 -9.58
C VAL A 270 33.05 30.78 -8.84
N LEU A 271 32.86 29.47 -8.99
CA LEU A 271 33.71 28.44 -8.41
C LEU A 271 35.17 28.56 -8.91
N ALA A 272 35.37 28.67 -10.22
CA ALA A 272 36.67 28.88 -10.84
C ALA A 272 37.37 30.15 -10.33
N ALA A 273 36.63 31.24 -10.21
CA ALA A 273 37.15 32.52 -9.74
C ALA A 273 37.64 32.46 -8.27
N ALA A 274 37.01 31.63 -7.44
CA ALA A 274 37.42 31.44 -6.05
C ALA A 274 38.80 30.76 -5.93
N VAL A 275 39.12 29.83 -6.84
CA VAL A 275 40.46 29.21 -6.92
C VAL A 275 41.49 30.17 -7.54
N GLY A 276 41.06 31.00 -8.49
CA GLY A 276 41.88 32.03 -9.12
C GLY A 276 42.58 31.58 -10.40
N SER A 277 43.64 32.30 -10.81
CA SER A 277 44.26 32.16 -12.14
C SER A 277 44.92 30.81 -12.42
N GLY A 278 45.11 29.97 -11.41
CA GLY A 278 45.67 28.62 -11.54
C GLY A 278 44.62 27.52 -11.76
N PHE A 279 43.34 27.85 -11.85
CA PHE A 279 42.29 26.84 -11.97
C PHE A 279 42.25 26.23 -13.38
N ASP A 280 42.57 24.94 -13.46
CA ASP A 280 42.42 24.15 -14.67
C ASP A 280 41.07 23.40 -14.65
N ARG A 281 40.19 23.76 -15.58
CA ARG A 281 38.86 23.14 -15.72
C ARG A 281 38.91 21.67 -16.09
N ALA A 282 39.80 21.29 -17.00
CA ALA A 282 39.89 19.91 -17.47
C ALA A 282 40.40 19.01 -16.35
N GLU A 283 41.43 19.45 -15.61
CA GLU A 283 41.94 18.69 -14.47
C GLU A 283 40.94 18.62 -13.32
N SER A 284 40.24 19.73 -13.01
CA SER A 284 39.20 19.76 -11.98
C SER A 284 38.07 18.79 -12.31
N HIS A 285 37.60 18.80 -13.56
CA HIS A 285 36.60 17.85 -14.02
C HIS A 285 37.08 16.41 -13.93
N ALA A 286 38.32 16.12 -14.33
CA ALA A 286 38.89 14.77 -14.25
C ALA A 286 39.00 14.26 -12.80
N ARG A 287 39.41 15.10 -11.84
CA ARG A 287 39.47 14.75 -10.42
C ARG A 287 38.08 14.48 -9.84
N ARG A 288 37.11 15.35 -10.13
CA ARG A 288 35.71 15.15 -9.70
C ARG A 288 35.13 13.86 -10.24
N LEU A 289 35.27 13.59 -11.54
CA LEU A 289 34.79 12.34 -12.15
C LEU A 289 35.47 11.12 -11.54
N ALA A 290 36.79 11.13 -11.38
CA ALA A 290 37.51 9.99 -10.78
C ALA A 290 37.04 9.70 -9.36
N HIS A 291 36.78 10.74 -8.56
CA HIS A 291 36.23 10.58 -7.21
C HIS A 291 34.77 10.10 -7.25
N ARG A 292 33.96 10.64 -8.16
CA ARG A 292 32.55 10.24 -8.31
C ARG A 292 32.40 8.78 -8.72
N GLU A 293 33.22 8.30 -9.65
CA GLU A 293 33.28 6.89 -10.06
C GLU A 293 33.63 5.95 -8.89
N GLN A 294 34.52 6.37 -7.97
CA GLN A 294 34.84 5.60 -6.77
C GLN A 294 33.61 5.46 -5.85
N MET A 295 32.87 6.55 -5.62
CA MET A 295 31.64 6.51 -4.83
C MET A 295 30.55 5.70 -5.53
N HIS A 296 30.45 5.82 -6.86
CA HIS A 296 29.49 5.07 -7.66
C HIS A 296 29.71 3.56 -7.60
N ALA A 297 30.95 3.09 -7.39
CA ALA A 297 31.22 1.67 -7.22
C ALA A 297 30.41 1.06 -6.06
N GLU A 298 30.16 1.82 -4.99
CA GLU A 298 29.45 1.38 -3.79
C GLU A 298 27.97 1.83 -3.74
N LEU A 299 27.54 2.66 -4.70
CA LEU A 299 26.19 3.21 -4.74
C LEU A 299 25.14 2.09 -4.94
N ASP A 300 24.04 2.11 -4.22
CA ASP A 300 22.91 1.19 -4.43
C ASP A 300 21.59 1.99 -4.32
N PHE A 301 20.48 1.30 -4.42
CA PHE A 301 19.16 1.88 -4.25
C PHE A 301 19.02 2.56 -2.89
N ARG A 302 18.34 3.71 -2.87
CA ARG A 302 17.97 4.37 -1.61
C ARG A 302 17.10 3.41 -0.76
N PRO A 303 17.13 3.55 0.58
CA PRO A 303 16.37 2.70 1.49
C PRO A 303 14.89 2.57 1.08
N GLY A 304 14.36 1.34 1.12
CA GLY A 304 12.99 1.00 0.75
C GLY A 304 12.67 0.86 -0.74
N ILE A 305 13.44 1.47 -1.64
CA ILE A 305 13.15 1.44 -3.09
C ILE A 305 13.14 0.01 -3.64
N ARG A 306 14.13 -0.82 -3.27
CA ARG A 306 14.18 -2.23 -3.69
C ARG A 306 12.97 -3.03 -3.21
N ALA A 307 12.51 -2.76 -1.98
CA ALA A 307 11.35 -3.43 -1.41
C ALA A 307 10.05 -3.03 -2.12
N TRP A 308 9.91 -1.76 -2.49
CA TRP A 308 8.78 -1.29 -3.30
C TRP A 308 8.79 -1.89 -4.70
N ILE A 309 9.93 -1.93 -5.40
CA ILE A 309 10.04 -2.56 -6.72
C ILE A 309 9.63 -4.03 -6.66
N SER A 310 10.16 -4.79 -5.69
CA SER A 310 9.78 -6.20 -5.51
C SER A 310 8.29 -6.36 -5.22
N SER A 311 7.73 -5.55 -4.32
CA SER A 311 6.31 -5.56 -3.98
C SER A 311 5.43 -5.21 -5.19
N ALA A 312 5.83 -4.24 -5.99
CA ALA A 312 5.11 -3.83 -7.20
C ALA A 312 5.03 -4.98 -8.21
N ARG A 313 6.15 -5.69 -8.42
CA ARG A 313 6.21 -6.85 -9.31
C ARG A 313 5.39 -8.03 -8.81
N GLU A 314 5.41 -8.31 -7.50
CA GLU A 314 4.56 -9.35 -6.89
C GLU A 314 3.06 -9.05 -7.06
N LEU A 315 2.68 -7.78 -6.99
CA LEU A 315 1.32 -7.30 -7.23
C LEU A 315 0.94 -7.27 -8.72
N GLY A 316 1.90 -7.46 -9.63
CA GLY A 316 1.69 -7.37 -11.07
C GLY A 316 1.58 -5.94 -11.61
N LEU A 317 2.10 -4.95 -10.88
CA LEU A 317 2.20 -3.57 -11.35
C LEU A 317 3.36 -3.42 -12.33
N ARG A 318 3.22 -2.49 -13.28
CA ARG A 318 4.35 -2.05 -14.10
C ARG A 318 5.29 -1.18 -13.28
N VAL A 319 6.59 -1.31 -13.51
CA VAL A 319 7.61 -0.50 -12.86
C VAL A 319 8.40 0.23 -13.94
N ALA A 320 8.50 1.55 -13.84
CA ALA A 320 9.17 2.37 -14.84
C ALA A 320 10.07 3.44 -14.22
N ILE A 321 10.97 3.99 -15.04
CA ILE A 321 11.83 5.14 -14.70
C ILE A 321 11.49 6.32 -15.63
N ALA A 322 11.48 7.52 -15.07
CA ALA A 322 11.43 8.79 -15.80
C ALA A 322 12.52 9.75 -15.30
N SER A 323 13.64 9.81 -16.01
CA SER A 323 14.81 10.61 -15.63
C SER A 323 15.10 11.72 -16.63
N SER A 324 15.58 12.87 -16.14
CA SER A 324 16.15 13.93 -16.99
C SER A 324 17.57 13.60 -17.50
N SER A 325 18.21 12.56 -16.96
CA SER A 325 19.56 12.14 -17.32
C SER A 325 19.57 11.32 -18.63
N PRO A 326 20.70 11.29 -19.37
CA PRO A 326 20.83 10.49 -20.58
C PRO A 326 20.69 8.99 -20.31
N ARG A 327 20.24 8.24 -21.32
CA ARG A 327 20.10 6.77 -21.20
C ARG A 327 21.35 6.05 -20.73
N SER A 328 22.53 6.44 -21.23
CA SER A 328 23.80 5.81 -20.86
C SER A 328 24.12 5.91 -19.37
N TRP A 329 23.69 6.99 -18.72
CA TRP A 329 23.86 7.19 -17.28
C TRP A 329 22.95 6.26 -16.48
N VAL A 330 21.65 6.31 -16.76
CA VAL A 330 20.64 5.52 -16.05
C VAL A 330 20.92 4.03 -16.22
N VAL A 331 21.10 3.56 -17.46
CA VAL A 331 21.35 2.15 -17.76
C VAL A 331 22.69 1.70 -17.17
N GLY A 332 23.75 2.50 -17.28
CA GLY A 332 25.07 2.14 -16.73
C GLY A 332 25.04 1.91 -15.21
N HIS A 333 24.32 2.78 -14.47
CA HIS A 333 24.13 2.59 -13.03
C HIS A 333 23.28 1.36 -12.69
N LEU A 334 22.24 1.08 -13.47
CA LEU A 334 21.38 -0.09 -13.27
C LEU A 334 22.10 -1.41 -13.61
N GLU A 335 22.90 -1.45 -14.67
CA GLU A 335 23.71 -2.61 -15.05
C GLU A 335 24.71 -2.97 -13.94
N ARG A 336 25.34 -1.96 -13.32
CA ARG A 336 26.29 -2.16 -12.22
C ARG A 336 25.67 -2.89 -11.02
N VAL A 337 24.37 -2.78 -10.79
CA VAL A 337 23.65 -3.40 -9.68
C VAL A 337 22.67 -4.50 -10.14
N ASP A 338 22.84 -5.02 -11.36
CA ASP A 338 22.01 -6.06 -11.98
C ASP A 338 20.49 -5.76 -11.89
N ALA A 339 20.09 -4.52 -12.14
CA ALA A 339 18.72 -4.05 -11.92
C ALA A 339 17.94 -3.62 -13.17
N VAL A 340 18.54 -3.67 -14.37
CA VAL A 340 17.87 -3.25 -15.61
C VAL A 340 16.54 -3.99 -15.81
N ASP A 341 16.55 -5.32 -15.59
CA ASP A 341 15.39 -6.20 -15.80
C ASP A 341 14.26 -6.01 -14.76
N LEU A 342 14.47 -5.16 -13.74
CA LEU A 342 13.43 -4.81 -12.78
C LEU A 342 12.40 -3.84 -13.36
N PHE A 343 12.74 -3.12 -14.41
CA PHE A 343 11.92 -2.05 -15.01
C PHE A 343 11.32 -2.50 -16.33
N ASP A 344 10.00 -2.34 -16.47
CA ASP A 344 9.29 -2.54 -17.73
C ASP A 344 9.66 -1.46 -18.75
N GLU A 345 9.88 -0.22 -18.28
CA GLU A 345 10.15 0.94 -19.12
C GLU A 345 11.20 1.85 -18.49
N ILE A 346 12.13 2.37 -19.30
CA ILE A 346 13.13 3.35 -18.90
C ILE A 346 13.06 4.51 -19.88
N VAL A 347 12.54 5.64 -19.41
CA VAL A 347 12.40 6.88 -20.16
C VAL A 347 13.43 7.89 -19.68
N THR A 348 14.23 8.42 -20.60
CA THR A 348 15.41 9.24 -20.30
C THR A 348 15.39 10.60 -21.01
N GLY A 349 16.22 11.52 -20.53
CA GLY A 349 16.19 12.93 -20.97
C GLY A 349 16.59 13.16 -22.42
N ASP A 350 17.30 12.21 -23.03
CA ASP A 350 17.63 12.19 -24.46
C ASP A 350 16.43 11.89 -25.37
N GLU A 351 15.28 11.53 -24.80
CA GLU A 351 14.05 11.21 -25.53
C GLU A 351 13.04 12.36 -25.56
N VAL A 352 13.34 13.47 -24.86
CA VAL A 352 12.46 14.65 -24.76
C VAL A 352 13.26 15.94 -25.00
N THR A 353 12.58 16.98 -25.49
CA THR A 353 13.23 18.27 -25.80
C THR A 353 13.23 19.25 -24.62
N THR A 354 12.40 18.99 -23.62
CA THR A 354 12.19 19.83 -22.44
C THR A 354 12.50 19.03 -21.18
N HIS A 355 13.06 19.69 -20.18
CA HIS A 355 13.40 19.07 -18.89
C HIS A 355 12.39 19.45 -17.81
N LYS A 356 12.33 18.65 -16.74
CA LYS A 356 11.56 18.95 -15.52
C LYS A 356 11.84 20.42 -15.11
N PRO A 357 10.81 21.26 -14.87
CA PRO A 357 9.46 20.93 -14.43
C PRO A 357 8.45 20.71 -15.57
N ASP A 358 8.87 20.71 -16.83
CA ASP A 358 8.01 20.35 -17.95
C ASP A 358 7.56 18.88 -17.86
N PRO A 359 6.28 18.56 -18.12
CA PRO A 359 5.73 17.22 -17.92
C PRO A 359 6.12 16.20 -19.01
N ALA A 360 6.84 16.60 -20.07
CA ALA A 360 7.07 15.75 -21.25
C ALA A 360 7.63 14.36 -20.91
N ILE A 361 8.58 14.26 -19.97
CA ILE A 361 9.19 12.98 -19.58
C ILE A 361 8.16 12.03 -18.93
N TYR A 362 7.29 12.56 -18.07
CA TYR A 362 6.25 11.79 -17.41
C TYR A 362 5.09 11.44 -18.35
N GLN A 363 4.75 12.33 -19.27
CA GLN A 363 3.78 12.05 -20.34
C GLN A 363 4.25 10.91 -21.24
N LEU A 364 5.54 10.90 -21.59
CA LEU A 364 6.14 9.80 -22.36
C LEU A 364 6.17 8.49 -21.55
N ALA A 365 6.51 8.55 -20.25
CA ALA A 365 6.44 7.38 -19.37
C ALA A 365 5.02 6.80 -19.27
N LEU A 366 4.02 7.64 -19.05
CA LEU A 366 2.60 7.23 -19.04
C LEU A 366 2.17 6.61 -20.38
N GLN A 367 2.61 7.17 -21.50
CA GLN A 367 2.31 6.64 -22.83
C GLN A 367 2.88 5.22 -23.01
N ARG A 368 4.12 4.96 -22.57
CA ARG A 368 4.77 3.64 -22.72
C ARG A 368 4.20 2.60 -21.76
N VAL A 369 4.00 3.00 -20.50
CA VAL A 369 3.43 2.12 -19.48
C VAL A 369 1.97 1.77 -19.81
N GLY A 370 1.20 2.72 -20.36
CA GLY A 370 -0.13 2.47 -20.93
C GLY A 370 -1.23 2.18 -19.90
N VAL A 371 -0.95 2.33 -18.61
CA VAL A 371 -1.89 2.11 -17.49
C VAL A 371 -1.77 3.24 -16.46
N PRO A 372 -2.78 3.48 -15.60
CA PRO A 372 -2.70 4.52 -14.58
C PRO A 372 -1.53 4.28 -13.63
N ALA A 373 -0.81 5.36 -13.33
CA ALA A 373 0.44 5.29 -12.60
C ALA A 373 0.57 6.41 -11.57
N ILE A 374 1.37 6.15 -10.54
CA ILE A 374 1.86 7.18 -9.62
C ILE A 374 3.32 7.51 -9.93
N ALA A 375 3.75 8.73 -9.59
CA ALA A 375 5.14 9.14 -9.70
C ALA A 375 5.77 9.19 -8.31
N VAL A 376 7.02 8.78 -8.20
CA VAL A 376 7.86 8.99 -7.01
C VAL A 376 9.00 9.91 -7.43
N GLU A 377 9.24 10.96 -6.65
CA GLU A 377 10.17 12.06 -6.93
C GLU A 377 10.90 12.49 -5.67
N ASP A 378 11.99 13.24 -5.80
CA ASP A 378 12.75 13.78 -4.66
C ASP A 378 12.85 15.31 -4.67
N THR A 379 12.58 15.97 -5.81
CA THR A 379 12.70 17.42 -5.98
C THR A 379 11.38 18.10 -6.31
N ALA A 380 11.30 19.41 -6.03
CA ALA A 380 10.12 20.23 -6.34
C ALA A 380 9.83 20.30 -7.84
N HIS A 381 10.89 20.36 -8.67
CA HIS A 381 10.77 20.37 -10.13
C HIS A 381 10.16 19.07 -10.65
N GLY A 382 10.60 17.95 -10.11
CA GLY A 382 10.09 16.64 -10.46
C GLY A 382 8.64 16.42 -10.03
N VAL A 383 8.31 16.80 -8.79
CA VAL A 383 6.92 16.80 -8.29
C VAL A 383 6.01 17.63 -9.21
N ALA A 384 6.44 18.84 -9.58
CA ALA A 384 5.68 19.71 -10.48
C ALA A 384 5.47 19.06 -11.87
N ALA A 385 6.50 18.43 -12.43
CA ALA A 385 6.41 17.73 -13.72
C ALA A 385 5.42 16.55 -13.67
N ALA A 386 5.48 15.74 -12.61
CA ALA A 386 4.58 14.61 -12.41
C ALA A 386 3.11 15.06 -12.27
N GLN A 387 2.85 16.09 -11.45
CA GLN A 387 1.51 16.64 -11.27
C GLN A 387 0.98 17.30 -12.55
N ALA A 388 1.84 18.00 -13.30
CA ALA A 388 1.48 18.55 -14.61
C ALA A 388 1.17 17.45 -15.67
N ALA A 389 1.70 16.23 -15.48
CA ALA A 389 1.33 15.05 -16.26
C ALA A 389 0.04 14.35 -15.75
N GLY A 390 -0.59 14.87 -14.68
CA GLY A 390 -1.81 14.33 -14.10
C GLY A 390 -1.59 13.12 -13.17
N MET A 391 -0.36 12.91 -12.71
CA MET A 391 0.00 11.80 -11.82
C MET A 391 -0.13 12.22 -10.36
N PHE A 392 -0.49 11.27 -9.50
CA PHE A 392 -0.31 11.42 -8.05
C PHE A 392 1.19 11.38 -7.76
N ALA A 393 1.73 12.45 -7.17
CA ALA A 393 3.15 12.61 -6.91
C ALA A 393 3.50 12.32 -5.45
N VAL A 394 4.40 11.36 -5.24
CA VAL A 394 4.98 11.02 -3.94
C VAL A 394 6.38 11.61 -3.89
N ALA A 395 6.66 12.49 -2.93
CA ALA A 395 7.99 13.03 -2.71
C ALA A 395 8.73 12.26 -1.61
N VAL A 396 9.96 11.84 -1.91
CA VAL A 396 10.95 11.26 -0.99
C VAL A 396 12.23 12.09 -1.11
N PRO A 397 12.34 13.22 -0.39
CA PRO A 397 13.44 14.16 -0.57
C PRO A 397 14.81 13.50 -0.46
N ASN A 398 15.74 13.92 -1.31
CA ASN A 398 17.17 13.59 -1.16
C ASN A 398 17.78 14.42 0.00
N PRO A 399 19.02 14.13 0.45
CA PRO A 399 19.63 14.82 1.59
C PRO A 399 19.74 16.36 1.48
N PHE A 400 19.63 16.91 0.27
CA PHE A 400 19.76 18.35 -0.03
C PHE A 400 18.40 19.03 -0.27
N VAL A 401 17.28 18.30 -0.17
CA VAL A 401 15.94 18.83 -0.35
C VAL A 401 15.18 18.74 0.97
N THR A 402 14.68 19.88 1.45
CA THR A 402 13.86 19.90 2.66
C THR A 402 12.44 19.41 2.37
N PRO A 403 11.76 18.77 3.34
CA PRO A 403 10.34 18.40 3.17
C PRO A 403 9.44 19.57 2.77
N ASP A 404 9.72 20.77 3.29
CA ASP A 404 8.97 21.99 2.95
C ASP A 404 9.11 22.37 1.46
N ALA A 405 10.27 22.10 0.84
CA ALA A 405 10.50 22.41 -0.58
C ALA A 405 9.63 21.54 -1.51
N VAL A 406 9.20 20.35 -1.06
CA VAL A 406 8.35 19.43 -1.82
C VAL A 406 6.93 19.32 -1.25
N ALA A 407 6.52 20.25 -0.37
CA ALA A 407 5.21 20.22 0.28
C ALA A 407 4.02 20.29 -0.69
N ALA A 408 4.25 20.65 -1.96
CA ALA A 408 3.25 20.61 -3.02
C ALA A 408 2.89 19.18 -3.50
N ALA A 409 3.70 18.17 -3.17
CA ALA A 409 3.43 16.77 -3.52
C ALA A 409 2.15 16.26 -2.87
N ASP A 410 1.52 15.26 -3.49
CA ASP A 410 0.33 14.63 -2.93
C ASP A 410 0.64 13.84 -1.66
N LEU A 411 1.86 13.33 -1.52
CA LEU A 411 2.35 12.72 -0.30
C LEU A 411 3.85 13.01 -0.16
N VAL A 412 4.28 13.40 1.03
CA VAL A 412 5.71 13.56 1.35
C VAL A 412 6.09 12.49 2.38
N LEU A 413 7.17 11.76 2.08
CA LEU A 413 7.75 10.75 2.94
C LEU A 413 9.22 11.08 3.20
N SER A 414 9.72 10.73 4.38
CA SER A 414 11.15 10.88 4.70
C SER A 414 12.02 9.81 4.04
N SER A 415 11.44 8.63 3.79
CA SER A 415 12.07 7.48 3.15
C SER A 415 11.00 6.56 2.57
N ALA A 416 11.34 5.77 1.54
CA ALA A 416 10.44 4.73 1.05
C ALA A 416 10.20 3.60 2.08
N ASP A 417 11.08 3.44 3.07
CA ASP A 417 10.91 2.48 4.18
C ASP A 417 9.85 2.93 5.22
N GLU A 418 9.39 4.18 5.15
CA GLU A 418 8.39 4.72 6.10
C GLU A 418 7.03 4.03 5.95
N VAL A 419 6.69 3.62 4.71
CA VAL A 419 5.39 3.02 4.39
C VAL A 419 5.54 1.82 3.47
N LEU A 420 4.68 0.82 3.65
CA LEU A 420 4.55 -0.26 2.69
C LEU A 420 3.96 0.28 1.39
N LEU A 421 4.45 -0.20 0.25
CA LEU A 421 3.86 0.13 -1.05
C LEU A 421 2.35 -0.16 -1.09
N THR A 422 1.91 -1.25 -0.47
CA THR A 422 0.49 -1.62 -0.45
C THR A 422 -0.39 -0.59 0.25
N ASP A 423 0.13 0.12 1.25
CA ASP A 423 -0.56 1.23 1.93
C ASP A 423 -0.47 2.54 1.14
N LEU A 424 0.67 2.77 0.47
CA LEU A 424 0.84 3.91 -0.44
C LEU A 424 -0.20 3.89 -1.58
N LEU A 425 -0.42 2.74 -2.21
CA LEU A 425 -1.38 2.58 -3.31
C LEU A 425 -2.82 2.87 -2.89
N LEU A 426 -3.16 2.61 -1.63
CA LEU A 426 -4.49 2.90 -1.06
C LEU A 426 -4.65 4.39 -0.74
N SER A 427 -3.58 5.05 -0.28
CA SER A 427 -3.54 6.51 -0.12
C SER A 427 -3.62 7.26 -1.46
N ALA A 428 -3.00 6.73 -2.51
CA ALA A 428 -3.08 7.36 -3.84
C ALA A 428 -4.50 7.32 -4.41
N ALA A 429 -5.19 6.20 -4.22
CA ALA A 429 -6.56 6.01 -4.70
C ALA A 429 -7.56 7.02 -4.13
N SER A 430 -7.35 7.46 -2.89
CA SER A 430 -8.28 8.34 -2.21
C SER A 430 -8.31 9.75 -2.78
N LYS A 431 -7.15 10.30 -3.15
CA LYS A 431 -7.04 11.66 -3.70
C LYS A 431 -7.39 11.73 -5.18
N GLY A 432 -7.14 10.67 -5.94
CA GLY A 432 -7.59 10.56 -7.34
C GLY A 432 -9.12 10.59 -7.49
N SER A 433 -9.87 10.24 -6.45
CA SER A 433 -11.34 10.36 -6.42
C SER A 433 -11.83 11.78 -6.14
N THR A 434 -11.08 12.60 -5.39
CA THR A 434 -11.46 13.97 -5.05
C THR A 434 -11.20 14.97 -6.18
N ALA A 435 -10.28 14.68 -7.11
CA ALA A 435 -10.02 15.52 -8.29
C ALA A 435 -10.98 15.25 -9.46
N ARG A 436 -11.79 14.17 -9.40
CA ARG A 436 -12.74 13.75 -10.44
C ARG A 436 -14.21 14.12 -10.15
N ASN A 437 -14.47 14.78 -9.02
CA ASN A 437 -15.76 15.39 -8.65
C ASN A 437 -15.62 16.91 -8.64
#